data_AF-A0A7X8VMH5-F1
#
_entry.id   AF-A0A7X8VMH5-F1
#
_cell.length_a   1.000
_cell.length_b   1.000
_cell.length_c   1.000
_cell.angle_alpha   90.00
_cell.angle_beta   90.00
_cell.angle_gamma   90.00
#
_symmetry.space_group_name_H-M   'P 1'
#
loop_
_entity.id
_entity.type
_entity.pdbx_description
1 polymer ?
#
loop_
_entity_poly.entity_id
_entity_poly.type
_entity_poly.pdbx_seq_one_letter_code
_entity_poly.pdbx_strand_id
1 'polypeptide(L)'
;MIDSNCGCGCPQDNCGCSEFYETMYQLLDDQLTEEECSRLRAHAAECPNCAQLLTAEAEFRDLLRKCCCPPAPTELRQKISYRIRVEYRRG
;
A
#
# COMPACT_ATOMS: atom_id res chain seq x y z
N MET A 1 7.90 -21.77 -2.96
CA MET A 1 6.76 -22.18 -2.13
C MET A 1 6.83 -21.32 -0.89
N ILE A 2 6.01 -20.28 -0.80
CA ILE A 2 5.91 -19.47 0.42
C ILE A 2 4.87 -20.22 1.26
N ASP A 3 5.30 -20.79 2.37
CA ASP A 3 4.45 -21.58 3.24
C ASP A 3 3.22 -20.76 3.66
N SER A 4 2.04 -21.23 3.26
CA SER A 4 0.70 -20.69 3.52
C SER A 4 0.29 -20.69 5.00
N ASN A 5 1.25 -20.64 5.92
CA ASN A 5 0.99 -20.60 7.34
C ASN A 5 0.83 -19.14 7.79
N CYS A 6 -0.42 -18.71 7.92
CA CYS A 6 -0.82 -17.39 8.43
C CYS A 6 -0.11 -16.94 9.73
N GLY A 7 0.45 -17.85 10.53
CA GLY A 7 1.06 -17.50 11.82
C GLY A 7 0.08 -16.96 12.87
N CYS A 8 -1.22 -16.90 12.54
CA CYS A 8 -2.29 -16.41 13.40
C CYS A 8 -2.92 -17.46 14.33
N GLY A 9 -2.46 -18.73 14.27
CA GLY A 9 -2.86 -19.77 15.22
C GLY A 9 -4.28 -20.32 15.06
N CYS A 10 -4.97 -20.04 13.94
CA CYS A 10 -6.31 -20.56 13.68
C CYS A 10 -6.29 -21.98 13.07
N PRO A 11 -7.25 -22.86 13.44
CA PRO A 11 -7.23 -24.29 13.08
C PRO A 11 -7.72 -24.63 11.66
N GLN A 12 -7.98 -23.67 10.77
CA GLN A 12 -8.50 -23.94 9.43
C GLN A 12 -7.87 -23.07 8.34
N ASP A 13 -7.64 -23.71 7.18
CA ASP A 13 -7.11 -23.21 5.91
C ASP A 13 -7.91 -22.05 5.26
N ASN A 14 -8.90 -21.50 5.97
CA ASN A 14 -9.90 -20.55 5.46
C ASN A 14 -10.03 -19.30 6.35
N CYS A 15 -8.91 -18.77 6.88
CA CYS A 15 -8.95 -17.53 7.65
C CYS A 15 -8.95 -16.26 6.79
N GLY A 16 -8.79 -16.36 5.46
CA GLY A 16 -8.67 -15.19 4.56
C GLY A 16 -7.27 -14.54 4.58
N CYS A 17 -6.35 -15.04 5.39
CA CYS A 17 -5.05 -14.42 5.61
C CYS A 17 -4.07 -14.62 4.45
N SER A 18 -4.22 -15.71 3.67
CA SER A 18 -3.46 -15.91 2.43
C SER A 18 -3.85 -14.87 1.38
N GLU A 19 -5.16 -14.66 1.19
CA GLU A 19 -5.66 -13.61 0.29
C GLU A 19 -5.20 -12.23 0.75
N PHE A 20 -5.24 -11.96 2.06
CA PHE A 20 -4.72 -10.73 2.64
C PHE A 20 -3.24 -10.52 2.29
N TYR A 21 -2.40 -11.53 2.46
CA TYR A 21 -0.97 -11.42 2.18
C TYR A 21 -0.67 -11.13 0.69
N GLU A 22 -1.44 -11.73 -0.21
CA GLU A 22 -1.28 -11.50 -1.66
C GLU A 22 -1.79 -10.12 -2.10
N THR A 23 -2.85 -9.60 -1.48
CA THR A 23 -3.52 -8.34 -1.89
C THR A 23 -3.13 -7.13 -1.04
N MET A 24 -2.42 -7.31 0.07
CA MET A 24 -1.97 -6.23 0.97
C MET A 24 -1.13 -5.17 0.24
N TYR A 25 -0.25 -5.58 -0.69
CA TYR A 25 0.55 -4.63 -1.45
C TYR A 25 -0.32 -3.76 -2.37
N GLN A 26 -1.35 -4.36 -2.98
CA GLN A 26 -2.32 -3.62 -3.82
C GLN A 26 -3.11 -2.62 -2.99
N LEU A 27 -3.46 -2.98 -1.74
CA LEU A 27 -4.10 -2.07 -0.78
C LEU A 27 -3.20 -0.87 -0.48
N LEU A 28 -1.91 -1.11 -0.24
CA LEU A 28 -0.95 -0.04 0.07
C LEU A 28 -0.56 0.81 -1.15
N ASP A 29 -0.79 0.31 -2.37
CA ASP A 29 -0.57 1.01 -3.64
C ASP A 29 -1.83 1.72 -4.17
N ASP A 30 -2.94 1.75 -3.41
CA ASP A 30 -4.24 2.30 -3.82
C ASP A 30 -4.79 1.68 -5.13
N GLN A 31 -4.47 0.42 -5.40
CA GLN A 31 -4.89 -0.31 -6.62
C GLN A 31 -6.14 -1.18 -6.43
N LEU A 32 -6.79 -1.08 -5.27
CA LEU A 32 -7.98 -1.86 -4.92
C LEU A 32 -9.25 -1.01 -5.00
N THR A 33 -10.36 -1.69 -5.25
CA THR A 33 -11.69 -1.09 -5.12
C THR A 33 -12.04 -0.81 -3.65
N GLU A 34 -13.02 0.05 -3.41
CA GLU A 34 -13.49 0.39 -2.05
C GLU A 34 -14.04 -0.85 -1.30
N GLU A 35 -14.67 -1.77 -2.04
CA GLU A 35 -15.17 -3.05 -1.53
C GLU A 35 -14.02 -3.96 -1.04
N GLU A 36 -12.98 -4.10 -1.86
CA GLU A 36 -11.78 -4.89 -1.51
C GLU A 36 -11.02 -4.27 -0.34
N CYS A 37 -10.90 -2.95 -0.30
CA CYS A 37 -10.29 -2.22 0.81
C CYS A 37 -11.04 -2.48 2.12
N SER A 38 -12.38 -2.44 2.08
CA SER A 38 -13.21 -2.67 3.26
C SER A 38 -13.07 -4.10 3.78
N ARG A 39 -13.03 -5.08 2.87
CA ARG A 39 -12.83 -6.49 3.20
C ARG A 39 -11.47 -6.77 3.86
N LEU A 40 -10.39 -6.21 3.32
CA LEU A 40 -9.06 -6.36 3.91
C LEU A 40 -8.94 -5.69 5.28
N ARG A 41 -9.56 -4.52 5.45
CA ARG A 41 -9.62 -3.84 6.75
C ARG A 41 -10.42 -4.63 7.78
N ALA A 42 -11.54 -5.24 7.39
CA ALA A 42 -12.31 -6.12 8.25
C ALA A 42 -11.46 -7.33 8.69
N HIS A 43 -10.75 -7.96 7.76
CA HIS A 43 -9.85 -9.07 8.07
C HIS A 43 -8.72 -8.65 9.02
N ALA A 44 -8.08 -7.50 8.80
CA ALA A 44 -7.06 -6.97 9.70
C ALA A 44 -7.61 -6.70 11.12
N ALA A 45 -8.87 -6.30 11.25
CA ALA A 45 -9.50 -6.12 12.55
C ALA A 45 -9.74 -7.45 13.30
N GLU A 46 -10.00 -8.53 12.57
CA GLU A 46 -10.20 -9.87 13.15
C GLU A 46 -8.89 -10.61 13.42
N CYS A 47 -7.84 -10.34 12.63
CA CYS A 47 -6.55 -11.01 12.72
C CYS A 47 -5.43 -10.04 13.17
N PRO A 48 -4.97 -10.11 14.44
CA PRO A 48 -3.93 -9.21 14.95
C PRO A 48 -2.58 -9.40 14.27
N ASN A 49 -2.31 -10.59 13.68
CA ASN A 49 -1.09 -10.83 12.92
C ASN A 49 -1.11 -10.04 11.60
N CYS A 50 -2.20 -10.13 10.85
CA CYS A 50 -2.36 -9.39 9.59
C CYS A 50 -2.37 -7.87 9.80
N ALA A 51 -2.98 -7.39 10.89
CA ALA A 51 -2.90 -5.97 11.27
C ALA A 51 -1.46 -5.51 11.54
N GLN A 52 -0.68 -6.31 12.27
CA GLN A 52 0.73 -6.00 12.55
C GLN A 52 1.55 -5.97 11.26
N LEU A 53 1.34 -6.94 10.37
CA LEU A 53 2.03 -6.98 9.08
C LEU A 53 1.72 -5.76 8.22
N LEU A 54 0.44 -5.39 8.10
CA LEU A 54 0.02 -4.20 7.35
C LEU A 54 0.64 -2.91 7.91
N THR A 55 0.70 -2.81 9.23
CA THR A 55 1.33 -1.67 9.91
C THR A 55 2.82 -1.63 9.62
N ALA A 56 3.52 -2.75 9.76
CA ALA A 56 4.95 -2.85 9.49
C ALA A 56 5.28 -2.48 8.02
N GLU A 57 4.49 -2.95 7.06
CA GLU A 57 4.66 -2.61 5.65
C GLU A 57 4.38 -1.13 5.35
N ALA A 58 3.34 -0.56 5.96
CA ALA A 58 3.06 0.87 5.84
C ALA A 58 4.19 1.73 6.42
N GLU A 59 4.72 1.36 7.58
CA GLU A 59 5.87 2.00 8.21
C GLU A 59 7.14 1.86 7.36
N PHE A 60 7.38 0.67 6.80
CA PHE A 60 8.52 0.44 5.91
C PHE A 60 8.44 1.31 4.65
N ARG A 61 7.27 1.39 4.01
CA ARG A 61 7.02 2.30 2.89
C ARG A 61 7.21 3.76 3.28
N ASP A 62 6.76 4.15 4.48
CA ASP A 62 6.97 5.51 4.98
C ASP A 62 8.45 5.86 5.20
N LEU A 63 9.22 4.92 5.77
CA LEU A 63 10.67 5.04 5.90
C LEU A 63 11.35 5.16 4.53
N LEU A 64 10.96 4.33 3.55
CA LEU A 64 11.47 4.44 2.19
C LEU A 64 11.19 5.81 1.57
N ARG A 65 9.98 6.36 1.75
CA ARG A 65 9.66 7.72 1.29
C ARG A 65 10.56 8.77 1.94
N LYS A 66 10.81 8.67 3.24
CA LYS A 66 11.68 9.60 3.98
C LYS A 66 13.15 9.50 3.56
N CYS A 67 13.64 8.29 3.32
CA CYS A 67 15.05 8.03 3.00
C CYS A 67 15.39 8.24 1.52
N CYS A 68 14.48 7.92 0.60
CA CYS A 68 14.76 7.84 -0.84
C CYS A 68 14.06 8.92 -1.68
N CYS A 69 13.17 9.72 -1.10
CA CYS A 69 12.55 10.86 -1.80
C CYS A 69 12.90 12.18 -1.09
N PRO A 70 14.11 12.74 -1.29
CA PRO A 70 14.33 14.15 -0.95
C PRO A 70 13.27 14.99 -1.69
N PRO A 71 12.74 16.07 -1.06
CA PRO A 71 11.76 16.93 -1.71
C PRO A 71 12.30 17.34 -3.08
N ALA A 72 11.50 17.10 -4.14
CA ALA A 72 11.90 17.39 -5.50
C ALA A 72 12.46 18.82 -5.57
N PRO A 73 13.68 19.02 -6.09
CA PRO A 73 14.30 20.35 -6.17
C PRO A 73 13.30 21.34 -6.74
N THR A 74 13.09 22.46 -6.05
CA THR A 74 12.06 23.44 -6.40
C THR A 74 12.16 23.89 -7.86
N GLU A 75 13.38 23.88 -8.41
CA GLU A 75 13.68 24.18 -9.80
C GLU A 75 13.07 23.17 -10.80
N LEU A 76 13.09 21.87 -10.48
CA LEU A 76 12.45 20.82 -11.30
C LEU A 76 10.92 20.94 -11.23
N ARG A 77 10.35 21.21 -10.05
CA ARG A 77 8.91 21.48 -9.90
C ARG A 77 8.48 22.70 -10.72
N GLN A 78 9.23 23.79 -10.68
CA GLN A 78 8.95 25.00 -11.48
C GLN A 78 9.02 24.74 -12.99
N LYS A 79 10.04 24.01 -13.47
CA LYS A 79 10.16 23.63 -14.89
C LYS A 79 8.98 22.79 -15.36
N ILE A 80 8.56 21.79 -14.58
CA ILE A 80 7.41 20.93 -14.93
C ILE A 80 6.11 21.73 -14.91
N SER A 81 5.85 22.53 -13.87
CA SER A 81 4.66 23.38 -13.78
C SER A 81 4.57 24.38 -14.93
N TYR A 82 5.69 24.98 -15.33
CA TYR A 82 5.75 25.87 -16.49
C TYR A 82 5.41 25.12 -17.79
N ARG A 83 6.02 23.96 -18.02
CA ARG A 83 5.75 23.16 -19.21
C ARG A 83 4.28 22.72 -19.30
N ILE A 84 3.71 22.18 -18.24
CA ILE A 84 2.30 21.76 -18.21
C ILE A 84 1.37 22.96 -18.49
N ARG A 85 1.64 24.13 -17.89
CA ARG A 85 0.85 25.35 -18.09
C ARG A 85 0.93 25.87 -19.53
N VAL A 86 2.07 25.71 -20.20
CA VAL A 86 2.27 26.15 -21.59
C VAL A 86 1.57 25.22 -22.58
N GLU A 87 1.61 23.90 -22.37
CA GLU A 87 0.93 22.94 -23.24
C GLU A 87 -0.61 23.11 -23.20
N TYR A 88 -1.20 23.36 -22.01
CA TYR A 88 -2.65 23.52 -21.88
C TYR A 88 -3.21 24.83 -22.49
N ARG A 89 -2.36 25.81 -22.80
CA ARG A 89 -2.77 27.07 -23.47
C ARG A 89 -2.75 26.97 -25.00
N ARG A 90 -2.13 25.92 -25.54
CA ARG A 90 -2.01 25.69 -26.99
C ARG A 90 -3.09 24.75 -27.56
N GLY A 91 -3.99 24.25 -26.72
CA GLY A 91 -5.19 23.51 -27.10
C GLY A 91 -6.39 24.42 -27.34
#